data_AF-A0A1G1F907-F1
#
_entry.id   AF-A0A1G1F907-F1
#
_cell.length_a   1.000
_cell.length_b   1.000
_cell.length_c   1.000
_cell.angle_alpha   90.00
_cell.angle_beta   90.00
_cell.angle_gamma   90.00
#
_symmetry.space_group_name_H-M   'P 1'
#
loop_
_entity.id
_entity.type
_entity.pdbx_description
1 polymer ?
#
loop_
_entity_poly.entity_id
_entity_poly.type
_entity_poly.pdbx_seq_one_letter_code
_entity_poly.pdbx_strand_id
1 'polypeptide(L)'
;MPFHDSSYRPSLFYEVADTDRIRRKGSLPWLQVGYEHESNGKARPESRGMDIFFVRPRLFFGKPEGTHFRFAPKVWTYLGRGGNSDMKHYRGYSDLLGILDIGKDEGFFSKSQVSVTLRKGVHWHYGSLQVDAAYPMGSTFYLHFQYFNGFGETILDFNKRETQYRMGIMMIAW
;
A
#
# COMPACT_ATOMS: atom_id res chain seq x y z
N MET A 1 -27.40 -1.40 7.68
CA MET A 1 -26.29 -2.37 7.86
C MET A 1 -25.17 -1.67 8.61
N PRO A 2 -24.64 -2.22 9.71
CA PRO A 2 -23.56 -1.59 10.47
C PRO A 2 -22.20 -1.74 9.75
N PHE A 3 -21.28 -0.79 9.98
CA PHE A 3 -19.88 -0.93 9.56
C PHE A 3 -19.15 -1.90 10.49
N HIS A 4 -18.44 -2.88 9.92
CA HIS A 4 -17.69 -3.88 10.69
C HIS A 4 -16.43 -3.28 11.32
N ASP A 5 -15.60 -2.63 10.50
CA ASP A 5 -14.38 -1.94 10.91
C ASP A 5 -14.17 -0.66 10.09
N SER A 6 -13.40 0.27 10.63
CA SER A 6 -12.96 1.48 9.94
C SER A 6 -11.58 1.83 10.48
N SER A 7 -10.62 2.10 9.61
CA SER A 7 -9.23 2.39 10.00
C SER A 7 -8.88 3.84 9.67
N TYR A 8 -8.36 4.56 10.66
CA TYR A 8 -7.92 5.95 10.57
C TYR A 8 -6.40 5.99 10.62
N ARG A 9 -5.76 6.52 9.56
CA ARG A 9 -4.31 6.42 9.33
C ARG A 9 -3.60 7.76 9.12
N PRO A 10 -3.60 8.69 10.09
CA PRO A 10 -2.83 9.92 9.95
C PRO A 10 -1.32 9.65 9.90
N SER A 11 -0.62 10.42 9.08
CA SER A 11 0.85 10.37 8.99
C SER A 11 1.45 11.77 8.95
N LEU A 12 2.64 11.90 9.53
CA LEU A 12 3.48 13.08 9.47
C LEU A 12 4.85 12.64 8.98
N PHE A 13 5.30 13.16 7.84
CA PHE A 13 6.55 12.75 7.24
C PHE A 13 7.29 13.91 6.58
N TYR A 14 8.60 13.75 6.47
CA TYR A 14 9.46 14.56 5.63
C TYR A 14 9.73 13.81 4.32
N GLU A 15 9.62 14.49 3.20
CA GLU A 15 9.91 13.94 1.87
C GLU A 15 11.05 14.72 1.22
N VAL A 16 12.09 13.99 0.80
CA VAL A 16 13.11 14.50 -0.11
C VAL A 16 12.74 14.04 -1.51
N ALA A 17 12.65 14.98 -2.45
CA ALA A 17 12.38 14.72 -3.86
C ALA A 17 13.53 15.25 -4.72
N ASP A 18 14.12 14.39 -5.55
CA ASP A 18 15.06 14.77 -6.61
C ASP A 18 14.36 14.55 -7.96
N THR A 19 13.64 15.59 -8.40
CA THR A 19 12.83 15.56 -9.63
C THR A 19 13.70 15.38 -10.87
N ASP A 20 14.94 15.89 -10.86
CA ASP A 20 15.88 15.79 -11.97
C ASP A 20 16.36 14.35 -12.20
N ARG A 21 16.32 13.52 -11.15
CA ARG A 21 16.62 12.08 -11.21
C ARG A 21 15.54 11.22 -11.85
N ILE A 22 14.29 11.66 -11.91
CA ILE A 22 13.16 10.85 -12.43
C ILE A 22 13.42 10.36 -13.86
N ARG A 23 14.20 11.12 -14.65
CA ARG A 23 14.55 10.78 -16.04
C ARG A 23 15.69 9.75 -16.16
N ARG A 24 16.38 9.41 -15.06
CA ARG A 24 17.45 8.40 -15.03
C ARG A 24 16.89 7.04 -14.63
N LYS A 25 17.21 6.00 -15.41
CA LYS A 25 16.84 4.61 -15.11
C LYS A 25 17.41 4.17 -13.75
N GLY A 26 16.57 3.61 -12.89
CA GLY A 26 16.99 3.06 -11.59
C GLY A 26 17.34 4.14 -10.57
N SER A 27 16.66 5.29 -10.62
CA SER A 27 16.85 6.36 -9.66
C SER A 27 16.02 6.16 -8.40
N LEU A 28 16.47 6.78 -7.30
CA LEU A 28 15.69 7.01 -6.08
C LEU A 28 15.20 8.47 -6.08
N PRO A 29 14.14 8.79 -6.85
CA PRO A 29 13.62 10.16 -6.94
C PRO A 29 12.95 10.64 -5.66
N TRP A 30 12.46 9.75 -4.80
CA TRP A 30 11.84 10.16 -3.53
C TRP A 30 12.28 9.31 -2.35
N LEU A 31 12.44 9.96 -1.21
CA LEU A 31 12.61 9.32 0.10
C LEU A 31 11.66 9.98 1.09
N GLN A 32 10.77 9.19 1.67
CA GLN A 32 9.94 9.62 2.79
C GLN A 32 10.44 9.00 4.09
N VAL A 33 10.46 9.81 5.15
CA VAL A 33 10.75 9.35 6.51
C VAL A 33 9.75 10.01 7.44
N GLY A 34 9.10 9.25 8.30
CA GLY A 34 8.06 9.83 9.15
C GLY A 34 7.44 8.90 10.17
N TYR A 35 6.38 9.41 10.76
CA TYR A 35 5.53 8.77 11.74
C TYR A 35 4.15 8.51 11.15
N GLU A 36 3.55 7.37 11.48
CA GLU A 36 2.18 7.03 11.10
C GLU A 36 1.48 6.38 12.29
N HIS A 37 0.26 6.83 12.57
CA HIS A 37 -0.64 6.24 13.55
C HIS A 37 -1.77 5.56 12.79
N GLU A 38 -2.12 4.33 13.15
CA GLU A 38 -3.31 3.62 12.66
C GLU A 38 -4.18 3.20 13.84
N SER A 39 -5.47 3.52 13.83
CA SER A 39 -6.43 3.02 14.83
C SER A 39 -7.82 2.80 14.25
N ASN A 40 -8.63 1.96 14.91
CA ASN A 40 -10.02 1.73 14.48
C ASN A 40 -11.07 2.60 15.16
N GLY A 41 -10.67 3.50 16.06
CA GLY A 41 -11.59 4.37 16.81
C GLY A 41 -12.57 3.64 17.73
N LYS A 42 -12.40 2.33 17.96
CA LYS A 42 -13.28 1.53 18.82
C LYS A 42 -12.86 1.56 20.29
N ALA A 43 -13.83 1.40 21.19
CA ALA A 43 -13.61 1.18 22.60
C ALA A 43 -13.15 -0.26 22.90
N ARG A 44 -12.65 -0.52 24.12
CA ARG A 44 -12.28 -1.88 24.55
C ARG A 44 -13.53 -2.77 24.60
N PRO A 45 -13.41 -4.08 24.28
CA PRO A 45 -12.17 -4.83 23.98
C PRO A 45 -11.75 -4.82 22.50
N GLU A 46 -12.54 -4.22 21.61
CA GLU A 46 -12.30 -4.19 20.16
C GLU A 46 -11.30 -3.11 19.71
N SER A 47 -10.86 -2.25 20.63
CA SER A 47 -9.88 -1.21 20.37
C SER A 47 -8.59 -1.79 19.79
N ARG A 48 -8.23 -1.33 18.60
CA ARG A 48 -6.97 -1.65 17.93
C ARG A 48 -6.27 -0.37 17.50
N GLY A 49 -4.96 -0.39 17.61
CA GLY A 49 -4.10 0.71 17.18
C GLY A 49 -2.64 0.33 17.15
N MET A 50 -1.88 1.03 16.31
CA MET A 50 -0.43 0.96 16.25
C MET A 50 0.17 2.30 15.84
N ASP A 51 1.37 2.53 16.34
CA ASP A 51 2.19 3.69 16.00
C ASP A 51 3.46 3.16 15.36
N ILE A 52 3.86 3.76 14.24
CA ILE A 52 5.06 3.35 13.53
C ILE A 52 5.94 4.55 13.17
N PHE A 53 7.25 4.35 13.23
CA PHE A 53 8.21 5.17 12.51
C PHE A 53 8.60 4.43 11.24
N PHE A 54 8.54 5.08 10.08
CA PHE A 54 8.76 4.45 8.79
C PHE A 54 9.77 5.20 7.90
N VAL A 55 10.38 4.43 7.00
CA VAL A 55 11.17 4.91 5.89
C VAL A 55 10.61 4.29 4.61
N ARG A 56 10.35 5.11 3.60
CA ARG A 56 9.77 4.70 2.32
C ARG A 56 10.50 5.36 1.16
N PRO A 57 11.57 4.75 0.63
CA PRO A 57 12.09 5.10 -0.68
C PRO A 57 11.05 4.83 -1.78
N ARG A 58 11.08 5.60 -2.86
CA ARG A 58 10.37 5.30 -4.12
C ARG A 58 11.37 5.32 -5.26
N LEU A 59 11.49 4.18 -5.92
CA LEU A 59 12.38 3.92 -7.03
C LEU A 59 11.59 3.95 -8.34
N PHE A 60 12.23 4.45 -9.39
CA PHE A 60 11.61 4.58 -10.71
C PHE A 60 12.45 3.90 -11.79
N PHE A 61 11.80 3.07 -12.61
CA PHE A 61 12.42 2.31 -13.68
C PHE A 61 11.63 2.46 -14.98
N GLY A 62 12.24 3.04 -16.01
CA GLY A 62 11.60 3.24 -17.31
C GLY A 62 11.65 4.69 -17.74
N LYS A 63 10.82 5.05 -18.72
CA LYS A 63 10.62 6.43 -19.15
C LYS A 63 9.23 6.88 -18.70
N PRO A 64 9.07 8.08 -18.09
CA PRO A 64 7.76 8.58 -17.66
C PRO A 64 6.71 8.64 -18.77
N GLU A 65 7.15 8.82 -20.02
CA GLU A 65 6.28 8.96 -21.18
C GLU A 65 5.74 7.61 -21.70
N GLY A 66 6.31 6.49 -21.27
CA GLY A 66 5.93 5.14 -21.71
C GLY A 66 5.62 4.20 -20.54
N THR A 67 5.61 2.90 -20.83
CA THR A 67 5.45 1.86 -19.81
C THR A 67 6.63 1.91 -18.83
N HIS A 68 6.32 2.02 -17.54
CA HIS A 68 7.33 2.14 -16.50
C HIS A 68 6.89 1.45 -15.21
N PHE A 69 7.90 1.14 -14.40
CA PHE A 69 7.73 0.44 -13.14
C PHE A 69 8.19 1.33 -11.98
N ARG A 70 7.34 1.41 -10.94
CA ARG A 70 7.65 2.07 -9.68
C ARG A 70 7.74 1.03 -8.58
N PHE A 71 8.73 1.19 -7.71
CA PHE A 71 8.91 0.31 -6.57
C PHE A 71 9.07 1.14 -5.30
N ALA A 72 8.20 0.92 -4.33
CA ALA A 72 8.09 1.72 -3.11
C ALA A 72 8.08 0.84 -1.87
N PRO A 73 9.24 0.26 -1.47
CA PRO A 73 9.28 -0.49 -0.23
C PRO A 73 9.12 0.47 0.95
N LYS A 74 8.29 0.09 1.92
CA LYS A 74 8.13 0.78 3.20
C LYS A 74 8.66 -0.14 4.28
N VAL A 75 9.61 0.33 5.07
CA VAL A 75 10.08 -0.37 6.28
C VAL A 75 9.73 0.47 7.49
N TRP A 76 9.41 -0.18 8.60
CA TRP A 76 9.03 0.54 9.82
C TRP A 76 9.43 -0.19 11.09
N THR A 77 9.38 0.54 12.19
CA THR A 77 9.44 0.00 13.55
C THR A 77 8.23 0.48 14.34
N TYR A 78 7.78 -0.32 15.30
CA TYR A 78 6.66 0.01 16.17
C TYR A 78 7.11 0.95 17.29
N LEU A 79 6.32 1.98 17.54
CA LEU A 79 6.49 2.92 18.64
C LEU A 79 5.45 2.59 19.72
N GLY A 80 5.88 2.50 20.98
CA GLY A 80 4.98 2.18 22.09
C GLY A 80 4.59 0.69 22.19
N ARG A 81 3.87 0.36 23.28
CA ARG A 81 3.46 -1.02 23.65
C ARG A 81 1.94 -1.19 23.76
N GLY A 82 1.15 -0.38 23.06
CA GLY A 82 -0.30 -0.35 23.22
C GLY A 82 -1.00 -1.63 22.72
N GLY A 83 -1.77 -2.29 23.59
CA GLY A 83 -2.94 -3.16 23.35
C GLY A 83 -2.83 -4.42 22.49
N ASN A 84 -1.93 -4.45 21.49
CA ASN A 84 -1.93 -5.39 20.37
C ASN A 84 -0.51 -5.91 20.11
N SER A 85 0.13 -6.44 21.15
CA SER A 85 1.55 -6.82 21.12
C SER A 85 1.90 -7.89 20.07
N ASP A 86 0.90 -8.66 19.63
CA ASP A 86 0.98 -9.72 18.65
C ASP A 86 0.80 -9.24 17.20
N MET A 87 0.35 -8.00 16.97
CA MET A 87 0.09 -7.47 15.62
C MET A 87 1.34 -7.48 14.72
N LYS A 88 2.53 -7.28 15.31
CA LYS A 88 3.82 -7.42 14.61
C LYS A 88 4.01 -8.80 13.98
N HIS A 89 3.43 -9.86 14.53
CA HIS A 89 3.55 -11.20 13.95
C HIS A 89 2.91 -11.28 12.57
N TYR A 90 1.80 -10.57 12.36
CA TYR A 90 1.01 -10.59 11.13
C TYR A 90 1.38 -9.46 10.17
N ARG A 91 1.52 -8.24 10.69
CA ARG A 91 1.81 -7.03 9.89
C ARG A 91 3.31 -6.91 9.57
N GLY A 92 4.18 -7.44 10.41
CA GLY A 92 5.63 -7.40 10.22
C GLY A 92 6.23 -6.00 10.27
N TYR A 93 7.32 -5.81 9.53
CA TYR A 93 8.12 -4.58 9.55
C TYR A 93 8.33 -3.98 8.16
N SER A 94 7.71 -4.56 7.13
CA SER A 94 7.92 -4.15 5.75
C SER A 94 6.74 -4.43 4.83
N ASP A 95 6.48 -3.49 3.93
CA ASP A 95 5.61 -3.60 2.77
C ASP A 95 6.44 -3.38 1.51
N LEU A 96 6.20 -4.20 0.49
CA LEU A 96 6.81 -4.05 -0.83
C LEU A 96 5.69 -3.73 -1.82
N LEU A 97 5.66 -2.49 -2.31
CA LEU A 97 4.72 -2.05 -3.33
C LEU A 97 5.44 -1.96 -4.68
N GLY A 98 4.98 -2.72 -5.65
CA GLY A 98 5.37 -2.59 -7.06
C GLY A 98 4.18 -2.09 -7.89
N ILE A 99 4.41 -1.13 -8.78
CA ILE A 99 3.39 -0.56 -9.64
C ILE A 99 3.92 -0.58 -11.07
N LEU A 100 3.15 -1.17 -11.98
CA LEU A 100 3.37 -1.12 -13.42
C LEU A 100 2.35 -0.17 -14.03
N ASP A 101 2.85 0.92 -14.61
CA ASP A 101 2.06 1.90 -15.34
C ASP A 101 2.22 1.61 -16.84
N ILE A 102 1.10 1.38 -17.53
CA ILE A 102 1.08 1.07 -18.96
C ILE A 102 0.99 2.37 -19.76
N GLY A 103 1.92 2.55 -20.70
CA GLY A 103 2.04 3.77 -21.51
C GLY A 103 0.82 4.07 -22.37
N LYS A 104 0.73 5.31 -22.87
CA LYS A 104 -0.42 5.77 -23.68
C LYS A 104 -0.54 5.09 -25.04
N ASP A 105 0.55 4.55 -25.57
CA ASP A 105 0.61 4.00 -26.93
C ASP A 105 0.50 2.47 -26.97
N GLU A 106 0.19 1.83 -25.84
CA GLU A 106 0.22 0.36 -25.63
C GLU A 106 -1.13 -0.32 -25.95
N GLY A 107 -1.85 0.20 -26.95
CA GLY A 107 -3.09 -0.40 -27.43
C GLY A 107 -4.23 -0.42 -26.40
N PHE A 108 -4.95 -1.55 -26.31
CA PHE A 108 -6.16 -1.68 -25.49
C PHE A 108 -5.93 -1.37 -24.00
N PHE A 109 -4.73 -1.68 -23.47
CA PHE A 109 -4.40 -1.44 -22.06
C PHE A 109 -3.77 -0.08 -21.79
N SER A 110 -3.81 0.83 -22.76
CA SER A 110 -3.28 2.20 -22.65
C SER A 110 -3.75 2.87 -21.35
N LYS A 111 -2.82 3.47 -20.60
CA LYS A 111 -3.05 4.14 -19.30
C LYS A 111 -3.61 3.24 -18.19
N SER A 112 -3.59 1.92 -18.36
CA SER A 112 -3.93 1.01 -17.28
C SER A 112 -2.79 0.93 -16.28
N GLN A 113 -3.11 0.54 -15.05
CA GLN A 113 -2.14 0.37 -14.00
C GLN A 113 -2.38 -0.94 -13.27
N VAL A 114 -1.30 -1.65 -12.95
CA VAL A 114 -1.34 -2.82 -12.08
C VAL A 114 -0.42 -2.57 -10.91
N SER A 115 -0.92 -2.74 -9.68
CA SER A 115 -0.11 -2.66 -8.47
C SER A 115 -0.17 -3.96 -7.69
N VAL A 116 0.95 -4.28 -7.04
CA VAL A 116 1.10 -5.45 -6.19
C VAL A 116 1.71 -4.99 -4.88
N THR A 117 0.99 -5.22 -3.78
CA THR A 117 1.49 -5.00 -2.42
C THR A 117 1.73 -6.34 -1.75
N LEU A 118 2.98 -6.59 -1.37
CA LEU A 118 3.38 -7.72 -0.55
C LEU A 118 3.70 -7.23 0.86
N ARG A 119 3.02 -7.79 1.85
CA ARG A 119 3.33 -7.57 3.26
C ARG A 119 3.87 -8.86 3.86
N LYS A 120 5.00 -8.78 4.56
CA LYS A 120 5.61 -9.94 5.22
C LYS A 120 5.48 -9.81 6.74
N GLY A 121 4.76 -10.73 7.37
CA GLY A 121 4.73 -10.88 8.82
C GLY A 121 6.02 -11.50 9.37
N VAL A 122 6.27 -11.35 10.69
CA VAL A 122 7.48 -11.86 11.36
C VAL A 122 7.60 -13.37 11.30
N HIS A 123 6.49 -14.10 11.42
CA HIS A 123 6.51 -15.55 11.26
C HIS A 123 6.49 -15.93 9.77
N TRP A 124 7.17 -17.02 9.40
CA TRP A 124 7.33 -17.44 8.01
C TRP A 124 6.02 -17.53 7.23
N HIS A 125 4.95 -18.02 7.86
CA HIS A 125 3.64 -18.23 7.24
C HIS A 125 2.69 -17.03 7.26
N TYR A 126 3.08 -15.91 7.88
CA TYR A 126 2.23 -14.71 7.96
C TYR A 126 2.67 -13.65 6.95
N GLY A 127 1.66 -13.03 6.34
CA GLY A 127 1.81 -12.01 5.32
C GLY A 127 0.52 -11.85 4.52
N SER A 128 0.56 -10.93 3.56
CA SER A 128 -0.54 -10.72 2.63
C SER A 128 -0.03 -10.32 1.25
N LEU A 129 -0.84 -10.65 0.26
CA LEU A 129 -0.73 -10.22 -1.12
C LEU A 129 -1.99 -9.43 -1.45
N GLN A 130 -1.80 -8.22 -1.98
CA GLN A 130 -2.85 -7.46 -2.63
C GLN A 130 -2.43 -7.18 -4.06
N VAL A 131 -3.35 -7.42 -5.00
CA VAL A 131 -3.19 -7.08 -6.41
C VAL A 131 -4.33 -6.16 -6.79
N ASP A 132 -4.00 -5.01 -7.37
CA ASP A 132 -4.96 -4.04 -7.86
C ASP A 132 -4.74 -3.82 -9.35
N ALA A 133 -5.81 -3.85 -10.14
CA ALA A 133 -5.80 -3.49 -11.55
C ALA A 133 -6.77 -2.33 -11.76
N ALA A 134 -6.29 -1.28 -12.40
CA ALA A 134 -7.07 -0.10 -12.77
C ALA A 134 -7.05 0.08 -14.29
N TYR A 135 -8.23 0.07 -14.89
CA TYR A 135 -8.41 0.25 -16.34
C TYR A 135 -9.19 1.53 -16.61
N PRO A 136 -8.71 2.47 -17.44
CA PRO A 136 -9.36 3.75 -17.66
C PRO A 136 -10.73 3.59 -18.34
N MET A 137 -11.74 4.22 -17.77
CA MET A 137 -13.08 4.33 -18.34
C MET A 137 -13.38 5.81 -18.60
N GLY A 138 -13.07 6.26 -19.82
CA GLY A 138 -13.16 7.66 -20.22
C GLY A 138 -12.00 8.50 -19.66
N SER A 139 -12.28 9.75 -19.30
CA SER A 139 -11.26 10.71 -18.82
C SER A 139 -11.11 10.80 -17.31
N THR A 140 -12.10 10.32 -16.55
CA THR A 140 -12.26 10.67 -15.13
C THR A 140 -12.15 9.48 -14.19
N PHE A 141 -12.54 8.29 -14.65
CA PHE A 141 -12.68 7.12 -13.80
C PHE A 141 -11.87 5.95 -14.33
N TYR A 142 -11.52 5.04 -13.42
CA TYR A 142 -10.93 3.75 -13.70
C TYR A 142 -11.88 2.67 -13.18
N LEU A 143 -12.10 1.64 -13.99
CA LEU A 143 -12.63 0.39 -13.50
C LEU A 143 -11.54 -0.28 -12.66
N HIS A 144 -11.85 -0.58 -11.40
CA HIS A 144 -10.90 -1.11 -10.43
C HIS A 144 -11.28 -2.54 -10.05
N PHE A 145 -10.29 -3.42 -10.08
CA PHE A 145 -10.38 -4.77 -9.56
C PHE A 145 -9.29 -4.96 -8.50
N GLN A 146 -9.66 -5.51 -7.36
CA GLN A 146 -8.75 -5.81 -6.27
C GLN A 146 -8.90 -7.26 -5.83
N TYR A 147 -7.77 -7.93 -5.70
CA TYR A 147 -7.64 -9.23 -5.07
C TYR A 147 -6.78 -9.09 -3.81
N PHE A 148 -7.28 -9.60 -2.69
CA PHE A 148 -6.53 -9.68 -1.45
C PHE A 148 -6.48 -11.13 -0.96
N ASN A 149 -5.31 -11.58 -0.50
CA ASN A 149 -5.15 -12.85 0.19
C ASN A 149 -4.12 -12.70 1.32
N GLY A 150 -4.50 -13.07 2.54
CA GLY A 150 -3.57 -13.12 3.67
C GLY A 150 -4.14 -12.52 4.94
N PHE A 151 -3.24 -12.04 5.79
CA PHE A 151 -3.56 -11.50 7.12
C PHE A 151 -3.51 -9.97 7.12
N GLY A 152 -4.15 -9.33 8.11
CA GLY A 152 -3.95 -7.89 8.31
C GLY A 152 -4.71 -7.00 7.34
N GLU A 153 -5.79 -7.50 6.72
CA GLU A 153 -6.62 -6.70 5.81
C GLU A 153 -7.24 -5.50 6.52
N THR A 154 -7.88 -5.75 7.66
CA THR A 154 -8.38 -4.74 8.58
C THR A 154 -7.45 -4.66 9.79
N ILE A 155 -7.59 -3.62 10.60
CA ILE A 155 -6.85 -3.55 11.87
C ILE A 155 -7.58 -4.34 12.97
N LEU A 156 -8.90 -4.46 12.89
CA LEU A 156 -9.68 -5.29 13.82
C LEU A 156 -9.35 -6.78 13.70
N ASP A 157 -9.35 -7.30 12.47
CA ASP A 157 -9.15 -8.72 12.15
C ASP A 157 -7.71 -9.00 11.68
N PHE A 158 -6.72 -8.34 12.28
CA PHE A 158 -5.34 -8.42 11.81
C PHE A 158 -4.75 -9.85 11.84
N ASN A 159 -5.31 -10.71 12.70
CA ASN A 159 -4.88 -12.09 12.92
C ASN A 159 -5.71 -13.13 12.15
N LYS A 160 -6.71 -12.70 11.36
CA LYS A 160 -7.50 -13.60 10.50
C LYS A 160 -6.92 -13.62 9.09
N ARG A 161 -6.92 -14.82 8.49
CA ARG A 161 -6.58 -14.98 7.08
C ARG A 161 -7.84 -14.86 6.24
N GLU A 162 -7.86 -13.92 5.32
CA GLU A 162 -8.98 -13.70 4.43
C GLU A 162 -8.57 -13.77 2.95
N THR A 163 -9.57 -14.00 2.11
CA THR A 163 -9.46 -13.88 0.65
C THR A 163 -10.63 -13.05 0.18
N GLN A 164 -10.34 -11.95 -0.51
CA GLN A 164 -11.36 -11.00 -0.94
C GLN A 164 -11.16 -10.65 -2.41
N TYR A 165 -12.28 -10.57 -3.12
CA TYR A 165 -12.33 -10.09 -4.50
C TYR A 165 -13.26 -8.89 -4.53
N ARG A 166 -12.78 -7.77 -5.07
CA ARG A 166 -13.54 -6.53 -5.16
C ARG A 166 -13.48 -6.00 -6.57
N MET A 167 -14.57 -5.39 -6.98
CA MET A 167 -14.67 -4.62 -8.21
C MET A 167 -15.38 -3.30 -7.90
N GLY A 168 -14.96 -2.22 -8.55
CA GLY A 168 -15.51 -0.91 -8.28
C GLY A 168 -14.99 0.14 -9.23
N ILE A 169 -15.12 1.40 -8.80
CA ILE A 169 -14.67 2.56 -9.56
C ILE A 169 -13.59 3.26 -8.73
N MET A 170 -12.53 3.69 -9.38
CA MET A 170 -11.42 4.45 -8.82
C MET A 170 -11.30 5.78 -9.55
N MET A 171 -11.07 6.88 -8.82
CA MET A 171 -10.88 8.20 -9.42
C MET A 171 -9.41 8.47 -9.76
N ILE A 172 -8.50 7.98 -8.92
CA ILE A 172 -7.07 8.21 -9.04
C ILE A 172 -6.37 6.86 -8.87
N ALA A 173 -5.70 6.43 -9.93
CA ALA A 173 -4.74 5.32 -9.88
C ALA A 173 -3.44 5.79 -9.19
N TRP A 174 -2.63 4.86 -8.69
CA TRP A 174 -1.42 5.14 -7.89
C TRP A 174 -0.42 6.09 -8.55
#